data_AF-B6XDL0-F1
#
_entry.id   AF-B6XDL0-F1
#
_cell.length_a   1.000
_cell.length_b   1.000
_cell.length_c   1.000
_cell.angle_alpha   90.00
_cell.angle_beta   90.00
_cell.angle_gamma   90.00
#
_symmetry.space_group_name_H-M   'P 1'
#
loop_
_entity.id
_entity.type
_entity.pdbx_description
1 polymer ?
#
loop_
_entity_poly.entity_id
_entity_poly.type
_entity_poly.pdbx_seq_one_letter_code
_entity_poly.pdbx_strand_id
1 'polypeptide(L)'
;MSEGMISLLISGTIDTIIMTFVSAILGFILGIPTGVLLYVTRRGQVMENKVLYSVISAVVNIFRSIPFIILLVWISPFTKFIVGSAIGIEGAIVPLTVGAIPFIARMVENALLEVPNGLIEASRAMGATPLQIIRKVLLPESLAGLINAATITLIMLVGYSAMGGAVGSGGLGQIAMQYGYYTYNPLVMNTVLVLLIVLVFIIQFTGEYLMKKVSHK
;
A
#
# COMPACT_ATOMS: atom_id res chain seq x y z
N MET A 1 -4.91 -21.00 26.37
CA MET A 1 -3.59 -20.62 25.80
C MET A 1 -2.64 -20.31 26.94
N SER A 2 -1.35 -20.61 26.81
CA SER A 2 -0.34 -20.23 27.81
C SER A 2 -0.09 -18.72 27.78
N GLU A 3 0.38 -18.14 28.88
CA GLU A 3 0.76 -16.72 28.95
C GLU A 3 1.82 -16.35 27.91
N GLY A 4 2.80 -17.23 27.71
CA GLY A 4 3.83 -17.05 26.67
C GLY A 4 3.25 -16.98 25.25
N MET A 5 2.21 -17.78 24.94
CA MET A 5 1.54 -17.72 23.64
C MET A 5 0.74 -16.43 23.46
N ILE A 6 0.11 -15.93 24.53
CA ILE A 6 -0.62 -14.65 24.48
C ILE A 6 0.35 -13.51 24.22
N SER A 7 1.48 -13.46 24.93
CA SER A 7 2.53 -12.47 24.71
C SER A 7 3.06 -12.50 23.27
N LEU A 8 3.28 -13.70 22.73
CA LEU A 8 3.71 -13.86 21.34
C LEU A 8 2.69 -13.31 20.34
N LEU A 9 1.40 -13.58 20.52
CA LEU A 9 0.34 -13.05 19.65
C LEU A 9 0.21 -11.53 19.73
N ILE A 10 0.40 -10.94 20.91
CA ILE A 10 0.43 -9.49 21.08
C ILE A 10 1.60 -8.90 20.30
N SER A 11 2.80 -9.47 20.46
CA SER A 11 3.99 -9.03 19.71
C SER A 11 3.76 -9.17 18.20
N GLY A 12 3.26 -10.31 17.74
CA GLY A 12 3.00 -10.52 16.31
C GLY A 12 1.94 -9.57 15.76
N THR A 13 0.95 -9.18 16.56
CA THR A 13 -0.03 -8.15 16.17
C THR A 13 0.64 -6.80 15.96
N ILE A 14 1.51 -6.40 16.90
CA ILE A 14 2.28 -5.16 16.82
C ILE A 14 3.19 -5.17 15.58
N ASP A 15 3.92 -6.26 15.35
CA ASP A 15 4.80 -6.39 14.19
C ASP A 15 4.02 -6.28 12.86
N THR A 16 2.85 -6.92 12.76
CA THR A 16 1.97 -6.79 11.58
C THR A 16 1.49 -5.36 11.39
N ILE A 17 1.13 -4.65 12.46
CA ILE A 17 0.75 -3.23 12.39
C ILE A 17 1.94 -2.39 11.92
N ILE A 18 3.13 -2.55 12.50
CA ILE A 18 4.33 -1.81 12.10
C ILE A 18 4.65 -2.04 10.63
N MET A 19 4.73 -3.31 10.20
CA MET A 19 4.99 -3.67 8.80
C MET A 19 3.96 -3.04 7.86
N THR A 20 2.69 -3.10 8.20
CA THR A 20 1.61 -2.58 7.36
C THR A 20 1.67 -1.06 7.23
N PHE A 21 1.68 -0.33 8.35
CA PHE A 21 1.59 1.13 8.33
C PHE A 21 2.87 1.80 7.86
N VAL A 22 4.05 1.31 8.28
CA VAL A 22 5.33 1.89 7.82
C VAL A 22 5.50 1.67 6.33
N SER A 23 5.22 0.46 5.84
CA SER A 23 5.34 0.17 4.41
C SER A 23 4.34 0.96 3.57
N ALA A 24 3.12 1.17 4.10
CA ALA A 24 2.12 2.01 3.46
C ALA A 24 2.60 3.47 3.38
N ILE A 25 3.08 4.06 4.46
CA ILE A 25 3.57 5.46 4.49
C ILE A 25 4.68 5.64 3.45
N LEU A 26 5.70 4.79 3.47
CA LEU A 26 6.79 4.83 2.50
C LEU A 26 6.30 4.60 1.07
N GLY A 27 5.35 3.68 0.90
CA GLY A 27 4.69 3.39 -0.36
C GLY A 27 3.92 4.59 -0.90
N PHE A 28 3.20 5.34 -0.06
CA PHE A 28 2.44 6.53 -0.45
C PHE A 28 3.35 7.71 -0.80
N ILE A 29 4.47 7.87 -0.07
CA ILE A 29 5.48 8.90 -0.36
C ILE A 29 5.99 8.80 -1.80
N LEU A 30 6.20 7.60 -2.32
CA LEU A 30 6.68 7.38 -3.69
C LEU A 30 5.55 7.09 -4.70
N GLY A 31 4.48 6.43 -4.25
CA GLY A 31 3.34 6.04 -5.07
C GLY A 31 2.47 7.22 -5.49
N ILE A 32 2.23 8.21 -4.60
CA ILE A 32 1.44 9.41 -4.96
C ILE A 32 2.14 10.21 -6.05
N PRO A 33 3.43 10.61 -5.92
CA PRO A 33 4.13 11.30 -7.00
C PRO A 33 4.13 10.50 -8.30
N THR A 34 4.34 9.19 -8.24
CA THR A 34 4.35 8.32 -9.42
C THR A 34 2.98 8.28 -10.11
N GLY A 35 1.89 8.16 -9.34
CA GLY A 35 0.52 8.16 -9.86
C GLY A 35 0.08 9.51 -10.43
N VAL A 36 0.46 10.61 -9.76
CA VAL A 36 0.28 11.97 -10.29
C VAL A 36 1.03 12.13 -11.60
N LEU A 37 2.29 11.67 -11.67
CA LEU A 37 3.11 11.76 -12.87
C LEU A 37 2.51 10.96 -14.03
N LEU A 38 2.01 9.74 -13.77
CA LEU A 38 1.26 8.96 -14.75
C LEU A 38 0.03 9.72 -15.26
N TYR A 39 -0.74 10.33 -14.36
CA TYR A 39 -1.92 11.09 -14.74
C TYR A 39 -1.57 12.29 -15.62
N VAL A 40 -0.66 13.17 -15.16
CA VAL A 40 -0.40 14.44 -15.86
C VAL A 40 0.34 14.27 -17.19
N THR A 41 1.10 13.18 -17.36
CA THR A 41 1.83 12.87 -18.60
C THR A 41 0.99 12.15 -19.65
N ARG A 42 -0.23 11.75 -19.29
CA ARG A 42 -1.17 11.07 -20.17
C ARG A 42 -1.62 11.97 -21.32
N ARG A 43 -2.05 11.37 -22.43
CA ARG A 43 -2.57 12.10 -23.59
C ARG A 43 -3.78 12.96 -23.19
N GLY A 44 -3.78 14.24 -23.58
CA GLY A 44 -4.83 15.20 -23.25
C GLY A 44 -4.71 15.85 -21.86
N GLN A 45 -3.67 15.53 -21.08
CA GLN A 45 -3.47 16.06 -19.73
C GLN A 45 -2.49 17.23 -19.69
N VAL A 46 -2.25 17.77 -18.48
CA VAL A 46 -1.59 19.07 -18.25
C VAL A 46 -0.14 19.10 -18.72
N MET A 47 0.54 17.95 -18.68
CA MET A 47 1.95 17.81 -19.02
C MET A 47 2.16 16.65 -19.99
N GLU A 48 1.30 16.52 -21.01
CA GLU A 48 1.31 15.40 -21.96
C GLU A 48 2.73 15.07 -22.44
N ASN A 49 3.16 13.84 -22.17
CA ASN A 49 4.41 13.28 -22.65
C ASN A 49 4.24 11.77 -22.80
N LYS A 50 3.93 11.35 -24.03
CA LYS A 50 3.63 9.95 -24.36
C LYS A 50 4.80 9.01 -24.01
N VAL A 51 6.04 9.45 -24.23
CA VAL A 51 7.22 8.63 -23.96
C VAL A 51 7.37 8.43 -22.46
N LEU A 52 7.30 9.51 -21.68
CA LEU A 52 7.42 9.44 -20.22
C LEU A 52 6.29 8.60 -19.61
N TYR A 53 5.05 8.80 -20.06
CA TYR A 53 3.92 7.98 -19.65
C TYR A 53 4.15 6.49 -19.94
N SER A 54 4.54 6.16 -21.17
CA SER A 54 4.78 4.77 -21.58
C SER A 54 5.88 4.10 -20.76
N VAL A 55 6.98 4.80 -20.49
CA VAL A 55 8.10 4.25 -19.69
C VAL A 55 7.66 4.01 -18.24
N ILE A 56 7.05 5.00 -17.58
CA ILE A 56 6.61 4.85 -16.18
C ILE A 56 5.52 3.77 -16.07
N SER A 57 4.55 3.79 -16.99
CA SER A 57 3.46 2.80 -17.02
C SER A 57 3.99 1.39 -17.25
N ALA A 58 5.00 1.22 -18.12
CA ALA A 58 5.67 -0.07 -18.31
C ALA A 58 6.35 -0.55 -17.03
N VAL A 59 7.15 0.30 -16.36
CA VAL A 59 7.81 -0.04 -15.09
C VAL A 59 6.77 -0.43 -14.03
N VAL A 60 5.74 0.40 -13.83
CA VAL A 60 4.66 0.14 -12.86
C VAL A 60 3.96 -1.19 -13.17
N ASN A 61 3.68 -1.47 -14.44
CA ASN A 61 3.02 -2.72 -14.83
C ASN A 61 3.92 -3.94 -14.62
N ILE A 62 5.22 -3.85 -14.94
CA ILE A 62 6.17 -4.95 -14.71
C ILE A 62 6.18 -5.33 -13.23
N PHE A 63 6.36 -4.35 -12.32
CA PHE A 63 6.38 -4.65 -10.89
C PHE A 63 5.02 -5.19 -10.37
N ARG A 64 3.89 -4.70 -10.90
CA ARG A 64 2.56 -5.23 -10.53
C ARG A 64 2.31 -6.64 -11.02
N SER A 65 2.96 -7.06 -12.10
CA SER A 65 2.82 -8.41 -12.64
C SER A 65 3.60 -9.45 -11.83
N ILE A 66 4.55 -9.05 -10.99
CA ILE A 66 5.32 -9.96 -10.14
C ILE A 66 4.47 -10.33 -8.91
N PRO A 67 4.13 -11.62 -8.68
CA PRO A 67 3.46 -12.03 -7.46
C PRO A 67 4.29 -11.66 -6.23
N PHE A 68 3.64 -11.12 -5.19
CA PHE A 68 4.35 -10.52 -4.05
C PHE A 68 5.34 -11.47 -3.37
N ILE A 69 4.98 -12.76 -3.21
CA ILE A 69 5.89 -13.75 -2.62
C ILE A 69 7.19 -13.92 -3.43
N ILE A 70 7.10 -13.84 -4.76
CA ILE A 70 8.27 -13.92 -5.65
C ILE A 70 9.11 -12.65 -5.53
N LEU A 71 8.47 -11.47 -5.53
CA LEU A 71 9.14 -10.19 -5.33
C LEU A 71 9.91 -10.16 -4.00
N LEU A 72 9.26 -10.62 -2.93
CA LEU A 72 9.79 -10.61 -1.57
C LEU A 72 11.06 -11.48 -1.44
N VAL A 73 11.09 -12.66 -2.09
CA VAL A 73 12.30 -13.50 -2.11
C VAL A 73 13.37 -12.91 -3.03
N TRP A 74 12.98 -12.47 -4.23
CA TRP A 74 13.91 -11.97 -5.25
C TRP A 74 14.65 -10.71 -4.81
N ILE A 75 13.98 -9.79 -4.11
CA ILE A 75 14.57 -8.53 -3.65
C ILE A 75 15.44 -8.68 -2.40
N SER A 76 15.51 -9.88 -1.80
CA SER A 76 16.26 -10.15 -0.57
C SER A 76 17.72 -9.63 -0.56
N PRO A 77 18.52 -9.76 -1.65
CA PRO A 77 19.87 -9.20 -1.67
C PRO A 77 19.89 -7.67 -1.56
N PHE A 78 18.94 -7.00 -2.23
CA PHE A 78 18.78 -5.55 -2.16
C PHE A 78 18.27 -5.10 -0.78
N THR A 79 17.35 -5.85 -0.17
CA THR A 79 16.92 -5.63 1.21
C THR A 79 18.11 -5.67 2.17
N LYS A 80 18.96 -6.71 2.09
CA LYS A 80 20.16 -6.81 2.93
C LYS A 80 21.11 -5.65 2.71
N PHE A 81 21.24 -5.14 1.49
CA PHE A 81 22.06 -3.98 1.19
C PHE A 81 21.54 -2.70 1.88
N ILE A 82 20.21 -2.51 1.97
CA ILE A 82 19.61 -1.31 2.60
C ILE A 82 19.63 -1.40 4.13
N VAL A 83 19.11 -2.50 4.69
CA VAL A 83 18.82 -2.61 6.13
C VAL A 83 19.73 -3.62 6.86
N GLY A 84 20.70 -4.22 6.17
CA GLY A 84 21.65 -5.18 6.76
C GLY A 84 21.09 -6.60 6.96
N SER A 85 19.76 -6.79 6.90
CA SER A 85 19.10 -8.09 7.10
C SER A 85 17.93 -8.30 6.12
N ALA A 86 17.67 -9.55 5.72
CA ALA A 86 16.46 -9.93 4.98
C ALA A 86 15.37 -10.57 5.87
N ILE A 87 15.62 -10.67 7.17
CA ILE A 87 14.78 -11.33 8.16
C ILE A 87 14.33 -10.28 9.18
N GLY A 88 13.15 -10.50 9.77
CA GLY A 88 12.54 -9.60 10.73
C GLY A 88 11.78 -8.45 10.08
N ILE A 89 11.27 -7.56 10.93
CA ILE A 89 10.37 -6.46 10.55
C ILE A 89 11.04 -5.51 9.55
N GLU A 90 12.28 -5.09 9.83
CA GLU A 90 13.03 -4.17 8.96
C GLU A 90 13.28 -4.77 7.57
N GLY A 91 13.63 -6.06 7.53
CA GLY A 91 13.80 -6.81 6.28
C GLY A 91 12.51 -6.98 5.48
N ALA A 92 11.35 -6.95 6.16
CA ALA A 92 10.04 -7.07 5.52
C ALA A 92 9.53 -5.74 4.95
N ILE A 93 9.84 -4.61 5.59
CA ILE A 93 9.35 -3.29 5.17
C ILE A 93 9.81 -2.96 3.75
N VAL A 94 11.05 -3.26 3.38
CA VAL A 94 11.59 -2.98 2.05
C VAL A 94 10.79 -3.65 0.93
N PRO A 95 10.61 -5.00 0.88
CA PRO A 95 9.80 -5.65 -0.14
C PRO A 95 8.33 -5.20 -0.11
N LEU A 96 7.76 -5.00 1.09
CA LEU A 96 6.39 -4.53 1.25
C LEU A 96 6.18 -3.15 0.61
N THR A 97 7.08 -2.20 0.87
CA THR A 97 7.06 -0.88 0.26
C THR A 97 7.23 -0.97 -1.25
N VAL A 98 8.22 -1.72 -1.74
CA VAL A 98 8.48 -1.85 -3.19
C VAL A 98 7.28 -2.47 -3.91
N GLY A 99 6.62 -3.46 -3.31
CA GLY A 99 5.39 -4.06 -3.84
C GLY A 99 4.19 -3.11 -3.82
N ALA A 100 4.10 -2.22 -2.82
CA ALA A 100 2.99 -1.28 -2.68
C ALA A 100 3.08 -0.09 -3.64
N ILE A 101 4.27 0.45 -3.91
CA ILE A 101 4.47 1.65 -4.75
C ILE A 101 3.71 1.60 -6.09
N PRO A 102 3.88 0.56 -6.94
CA PRO A 102 3.25 0.57 -8.25
C PRO A 102 1.74 0.32 -8.18
N PHE A 103 1.27 -0.41 -7.15
CA PHE A 103 -0.16 -0.56 -6.87
C PHE A 103 -0.79 0.79 -6.48
N ILE A 104 -0.18 1.50 -5.54
CA ILE A 104 -0.59 2.84 -5.11
C ILE A 104 -0.57 3.80 -6.29
N ALA A 105 0.49 3.81 -7.10
CA ALA A 105 0.61 4.71 -8.25
C ALA A 105 -0.57 4.55 -9.23
N ARG A 106 -0.98 3.31 -9.52
CA ARG A 106 -2.14 3.08 -10.39
C ARG A 106 -3.45 3.47 -9.72
N MET A 107 -3.60 3.25 -8.42
CA MET A 107 -4.80 3.68 -7.69
C MET A 107 -4.93 5.21 -7.65
N VAL A 108 -3.82 5.91 -7.46
CA VAL A 108 -3.75 7.37 -7.53
C VAL A 108 -4.08 7.85 -8.95
N GLU A 109 -3.49 7.28 -10.00
CA GLU A 109 -3.84 7.63 -11.40
C GLU A 109 -5.36 7.47 -11.64
N ASN A 110 -5.95 6.37 -11.17
CA ASN A 110 -7.39 6.12 -11.31
C ASN A 110 -8.25 7.13 -10.54
N ALA A 111 -7.90 7.44 -9.30
CA ALA A 111 -8.61 8.44 -8.49
C ALA A 111 -8.56 9.84 -9.13
N LEU A 112 -7.43 10.19 -9.75
CA LEU A 112 -7.29 11.45 -10.48
C LEU A 112 -8.13 11.48 -11.78
N LEU A 113 -8.35 10.34 -12.42
CA LEU A 113 -9.21 10.23 -13.61
C LEU A 113 -10.69 10.43 -13.30
N GLU A 114 -11.11 10.29 -12.04
CA GLU A 114 -12.49 10.56 -11.61
C GLU A 114 -12.76 12.07 -11.46
N VAL A 115 -11.72 12.91 -11.42
CA VAL A 115 -11.87 14.36 -11.34
C VAL A 115 -12.43 14.90 -12.67
N PRO A 116 -13.54 15.67 -12.65
CA PRO A 116 -14.13 16.22 -13.87
C PRO A 116 -13.14 17.09 -14.65
N ASN A 117 -12.98 16.82 -15.95
CA ASN A 117 -12.09 17.60 -16.82
C ASN A 117 -12.43 19.10 -16.83
N GLY A 118 -13.71 19.46 -16.65
CA GLY A 118 -14.14 20.86 -16.58
C GLY A 118 -13.47 21.66 -15.46
N LEU A 119 -13.13 21.04 -14.32
CA LEU A 119 -12.38 21.71 -13.25
C LEU A 119 -10.95 22.02 -13.68
N ILE A 120 -10.35 21.14 -14.48
CA ILE A 120 -8.99 21.30 -15.01
C ILE A 120 -8.98 22.40 -16.07
N GLU A 121 -9.95 22.40 -16.98
CA GLU A 121 -10.12 23.43 -18.01
C GLU A 121 -10.35 24.81 -17.40
N ALA A 122 -11.25 24.92 -16.42
CA ALA A 122 -11.49 26.16 -15.69
C ALA A 122 -10.22 26.66 -15.00
N SER A 123 -9.46 25.75 -14.37
CA SER A 123 -8.20 26.10 -13.71
C SER A 123 -7.14 26.59 -14.69
N ARG A 124 -7.05 25.98 -15.89
CA ARG A 124 -6.17 26.47 -16.96
C ARG A 124 -6.60 27.83 -17.49
N ALA A 125 -7.90 28.06 -17.66
CA ALA A 125 -8.44 29.36 -18.10
C ALA A 125 -8.13 30.49 -17.11
N MET A 126 -8.05 30.17 -15.81
CA MET A 126 -7.58 31.10 -14.76
C MET A 126 -6.06 31.32 -14.74
N GLY A 127 -5.30 30.69 -15.65
CA GLY A 127 -3.84 30.82 -15.72
C GLY A 127 -3.07 30.00 -14.67
N ALA A 128 -3.70 28.97 -14.08
CA ALA A 128 -3.03 28.13 -13.10
C ALA A 128 -1.88 27.33 -13.73
N THR A 129 -0.72 27.33 -13.08
CA THR A 129 0.43 26.50 -13.48
C THR A 129 0.14 25.00 -13.24
N PRO A 130 0.83 24.07 -13.92
CA PRO A 130 0.62 22.63 -13.72
C PRO A 130 0.72 22.20 -12.26
N LEU A 131 1.69 22.73 -11.52
CA LEU A 131 1.86 22.43 -10.09
C LEU A 131 0.70 22.95 -9.24
N GLN A 132 0.13 24.11 -9.60
CA GLN A 132 -1.06 24.64 -8.93
C GLN A 132 -2.29 23.77 -9.23
N ILE A 133 -2.48 23.32 -10.47
CA ILE A 133 -3.56 22.40 -10.83
C ILE A 133 -3.45 21.10 -10.02
N ILE A 134 -2.25 20.52 -9.92
CA ILE A 134 -2.01 19.32 -9.13
C ILE A 134 -2.37 19.53 -7.66
N ARG A 135 -1.78 20.55 -7.02
CA ARG A 135 -1.89 20.73 -5.57
C ARG A 135 -3.21 21.33 -5.11
N LYS A 136 -3.83 22.19 -5.91
CA LYS A 136 -5.04 22.95 -5.52
C LYS A 136 -6.33 22.38 -6.10
N VAL A 137 -6.26 21.52 -7.11
CA VAL A 137 -7.45 21.01 -7.81
C VAL A 137 -7.44 19.49 -7.79
N LEU A 138 -6.47 18.85 -8.44
CA LEU A 138 -6.45 17.40 -8.59
C LEU A 138 -6.40 16.65 -7.26
N LEU A 139 -5.45 16.97 -6.38
CA LEU A 139 -5.30 16.26 -5.09
C LEU A 139 -6.47 16.53 -4.12
N PRO A 140 -6.95 17.78 -3.94
CA PRO A 140 -8.12 18.04 -3.09
C PRO A 140 -9.40 17.39 -3.61
N GLU A 141 -9.68 17.48 -4.90
CA GLU A 141 -10.92 16.95 -5.49
C GLU A 141 -10.95 15.42 -5.54
N SER A 142 -9.78 14.77 -5.61
CA SER A 142 -9.65 13.31 -5.57
C SER A 142 -9.48 12.74 -4.16
N LEU A 143 -9.51 13.56 -3.11
CA LEU A 143 -9.11 13.16 -1.75
C LEU A 143 -9.92 11.97 -1.22
N ALA A 144 -11.23 11.93 -1.49
CA ALA A 144 -12.08 10.79 -1.12
C ALA A 144 -11.61 9.48 -1.79
N GLY A 145 -11.27 9.54 -3.08
CA GLY A 145 -10.71 8.41 -3.83
C GLY A 145 -9.32 8.01 -3.33
N LEU A 146 -8.48 8.97 -2.93
CA LEU A 146 -7.17 8.70 -2.34
C LEU A 146 -7.27 8.02 -0.96
N ILE A 147 -8.24 8.40 -0.13
CA ILE A 147 -8.52 7.73 1.15
C ILE A 147 -8.99 6.28 0.91
N ASN A 148 -9.86 6.08 -0.09
CA ASN A 148 -10.28 4.73 -0.48
C ASN A 148 -9.08 3.88 -0.95
N ALA A 149 -8.22 4.45 -1.79
CA ALA A 149 -6.97 3.80 -2.24
C ALA A 149 -6.05 3.46 -1.05
N ALA A 150 -5.92 4.34 -0.06
CA ALA A 150 -5.17 4.08 1.18
C ALA A 150 -5.74 2.92 1.98
N THR A 151 -7.07 2.87 2.11
CA THR A 151 -7.77 1.79 2.82
C THR A 151 -7.51 0.44 2.15
N ILE A 152 -7.70 0.36 0.83
CA ILE A 152 -7.45 -0.87 0.05
C ILE A 152 -5.98 -1.29 0.15
N THR A 153 -5.05 -0.33 0.07
CA THR A 153 -3.61 -0.59 0.15
C THR A 153 -3.22 -1.14 1.53
N LEU A 154 -3.74 -0.56 2.61
CA LEU A 154 -3.47 -1.04 3.96
C LEU A 154 -3.99 -2.48 4.16
N ILE A 155 -5.19 -2.79 3.67
CA ILE A 155 -5.75 -4.15 3.73
C ILE A 155 -4.89 -5.14 2.93
N MET A 156 -4.47 -4.75 1.73
CA MET A 156 -3.55 -5.54 0.90
C MET A 156 -2.22 -5.81 1.64
N LEU A 157 -1.67 -4.79 2.32
CA LEU A 157 -0.43 -4.88 3.07
C LEU A 157 -0.54 -5.77 4.32
N VAL A 158 -1.70 -5.86 4.97
CA VAL A 158 -1.94 -6.87 6.01
C VAL A 158 -1.76 -8.28 5.42
N GLY A 159 -2.35 -8.54 4.25
CA GLY A 159 -2.17 -9.81 3.53
C GLY A 159 -0.72 -10.07 3.13
N TYR A 160 -0.03 -9.06 2.59
CA TYR A 160 1.38 -9.19 2.18
C TYR A 160 2.33 -9.39 3.37
N SER A 161 2.11 -8.69 4.48
CA SER A 161 2.92 -8.89 5.69
C SER A 161 2.75 -10.30 6.26
N ALA A 162 1.55 -10.88 6.15
CA ALA A 162 1.32 -12.27 6.53
C ALA A 162 2.10 -13.25 5.63
N MET A 163 2.19 -12.99 4.31
CA MET A 163 3.04 -13.77 3.40
C MET A 163 4.53 -13.65 3.77
N GLY A 164 4.97 -12.49 4.27
CA GLY A 164 6.32 -12.31 4.81
C GLY A 164 6.65 -13.23 5.99
N GLY A 165 5.63 -13.67 6.74
CA GLY A 165 5.80 -14.67 7.80
C GLY A 165 6.43 -15.99 7.31
N ALA A 166 6.24 -16.35 6.04
CA ALA A 166 6.84 -17.54 5.44
C ALA A 166 8.36 -17.43 5.26
N VAL A 167 8.92 -16.22 5.24
CA VAL A 167 10.37 -15.96 5.09
C VAL A 167 11.03 -15.44 6.37
N GLY A 168 10.32 -15.48 7.50
CA GLY A 168 10.86 -15.03 8.79
C GLY A 168 10.75 -13.52 9.03
N SER A 169 9.78 -12.84 8.42
CA SER A 169 9.53 -11.41 8.65
C SER A 169 8.95 -11.07 10.04
N GLY A 170 8.50 -12.07 10.81
CA GLY A 170 7.75 -11.87 12.04
C GLY A 170 6.25 -11.71 11.83
N GLY A 171 5.57 -11.15 12.83
CA GLY A 171 4.14 -10.87 12.76
C GLY A 171 3.20 -12.06 12.88
N LEU A 172 1.90 -11.75 12.78
CA LEU A 172 0.83 -12.74 12.88
C LEU A 172 0.94 -13.86 11.85
N GLY A 173 1.39 -13.56 10.63
CA GLY A 173 1.62 -14.57 9.58
C GLY A 173 2.64 -15.62 9.98
N GLN A 174 3.74 -15.21 10.62
CA GLN A 174 4.76 -16.15 11.10
C GLN A 174 4.20 -17.04 12.22
N ILE A 175 3.44 -16.47 13.15
CA ILE A 175 2.82 -17.24 14.24
C ILE A 175 1.82 -18.26 13.69
N ALA A 176 0.98 -17.86 12.73
CA ALA A 176 0.07 -18.77 12.06
C ALA A 176 0.81 -19.91 11.36
N MET A 177 1.92 -19.63 10.66
CA MET A 177 2.71 -20.66 9.99
C MET A 177 3.38 -21.62 10.99
N GLN A 178 4.09 -21.09 11.98
CA GLN A 178 4.90 -21.90 12.90
C GLN A 178 4.04 -22.68 13.91
N TYR A 179 3.12 -21.98 14.58
CA TYR A 179 2.36 -22.54 15.69
C TYR A 179 0.97 -23.01 15.27
N GLY A 180 0.36 -22.40 14.25
CA GLY A 180 -0.94 -22.84 13.74
C GLY A 180 -0.82 -24.00 12.75
N TYR A 181 -0.07 -23.80 11.66
CA TYR A 181 0.00 -24.72 10.54
C TYR A 181 0.97 -25.88 10.78
N TYR A 182 2.26 -25.60 10.98
CA TYR A 182 3.26 -26.67 11.13
C TYR A 182 3.08 -27.51 12.40
N THR A 183 2.60 -26.90 13.48
CA THR A 183 2.31 -27.61 14.74
C THR A 183 0.87 -28.17 14.77
N TYR A 184 0.06 -27.95 13.73
CA TYR A 184 -1.34 -28.35 13.66
C TYR A 184 -2.16 -27.91 14.90
N ASN A 185 -1.98 -26.69 15.37
CA ASN A 185 -2.74 -26.14 16.50
C ASN A 185 -3.92 -25.28 15.99
N PRO A 186 -5.15 -25.84 15.93
CA PRO A 186 -6.31 -25.11 15.41
C PRO A 186 -6.68 -23.91 16.29
N LEU A 187 -6.40 -23.96 17.60
CA LEU A 187 -6.69 -22.85 18.49
C LEU A 187 -5.87 -21.62 18.10
N VAL A 188 -4.56 -21.78 17.92
CA VAL A 188 -3.67 -20.67 17.51
C VAL A 188 -4.02 -20.18 16.11
N MET A 189 -4.27 -21.09 15.16
CA MET A 189 -4.66 -20.73 13.80
C MET A 189 -5.94 -19.87 13.79
N ASN A 190 -6.98 -20.30 14.52
CA ASN A 190 -8.24 -19.58 14.61
C ASN A 190 -8.07 -18.22 15.31
N THR A 191 -7.24 -18.13 16.35
CA THR A 191 -6.95 -16.86 17.01
C THR A 191 -6.25 -15.88 16.07
N VAL A 192 -5.22 -16.31 15.33
CA VAL A 192 -4.55 -15.44 14.35
C VAL A 192 -5.51 -14.98 13.26
N LEU A 193 -6.35 -15.88 12.74
CA LEU A 193 -7.36 -15.56 11.73
C LEU A 193 -8.32 -14.47 12.25
N VAL A 194 -8.83 -14.61 13.47
CA VAL A 194 -9.70 -13.60 14.09
C VAL A 194 -8.97 -12.26 14.25
N LEU A 195 -7.72 -12.26 14.69
CA LEU A 195 -6.93 -11.03 14.84
C LEU A 195 -6.72 -10.31 13.50
N LEU A 196 -6.39 -11.05 12.43
CA LEU A 196 -6.25 -10.48 11.09
C LEU A 196 -7.56 -9.92 10.56
N ILE A 197 -8.68 -10.62 10.77
CA ILE A 197 -10.01 -10.14 10.41
C ILE A 197 -10.31 -8.83 11.15
N VAL A 198 -10.15 -8.81 12.48
CA VAL A 198 -10.41 -7.62 13.30
C VAL A 198 -9.55 -6.45 12.81
N LEU A 199 -8.27 -6.66 12.52
CA LEU A 199 -7.38 -5.62 12.00
C LEU A 199 -7.87 -5.06 10.66
N VAL A 200 -8.27 -5.93 9.72
CA VAL A 200 -8.81 -5.52 8.41
C VAL A 200 -10.11 -4.72 8.58
N PHE A 201 -11.02 -5.16 9.44
CA PHE A 201 -12.27 -4.43 9.71
C PHE A 201 -12.00 -3.06 10.34
N ILE A 202 -11.06 -2.95 11.28
CA ILE A 202 -10.65 -1.66 11.87
C ILE A 202 -10.16 -0.71 10.77
N ILE A 203 -9.29 -1.18 9.88
CA ILE A 203 -8.78 -0.40 8.74
C ILE A 203 -9.92 0.02 7.82
N GLN A 204 -10.79 -0.91 7.44
CA GLN A 204 -11.94 -0.66 6.56
C GLN A 204 -12.89 0.39 7.14
N PHE A 205 -13.35 0.21 8.39
CA PHE A 205 -14.27 1.15 9.03
C PHE A 205 -13.65 2.54 9.21
N THR A 206 -12.37 2.61 9.57
CA THR A 206 -11.65 3.89 9.69
C THR A 206 -11.58 4.58 8.34
N GLY A 207 -11.25 3.85 7.28
CA GLY A 207 -11.20 4.36 5.91
C GLY A 207 -12.54 4.88 5.41
N GLU A 208 -13.61 4.11 5.59
CA GLU A 208 -14.97 4.51 5.21
C GLU A 208 -15.43 5.75 5.98
N TYR A 209 -15.14 5.82 7.28
CA TYR A 209 -15.47 6.98 8.10
C TYR A 209 -14.75 8.24 7.60
N LEU A 210 -13.43 8.15 7.35
CA LEU A 210 -12.64 9.28 6.84
C LEU A 210 -13.10 9.71 5.45
N MET A 211 -13.41 8.75 4.57
CA MET A 211 -13.92 9.03 3.23
C MET A 211 -15.26 9.78 3.28
N LYS A 212 -16.21 9.34 4.11
CA LYS A 212 -17.51 10.02 4.29
C LYS A 212 -17.37 11.44 4.83
N LYS A 213 -16.37 11.69 5.68
CA LYS A 213 -16.11 13.02 6.24
C LYS A 213 -15.56 14.01 5.20
N VAL A 214 -14.86 13.51 4.18
CA VAL A 214 -14.21 14.32 3.15
C VAL A 214 -15.05 14.39 1.87
N SER A 215 -15.92 13.41 1.63
CA SER A 215 -16.87 13.45 0.52
C SER A 215 -17.86 14.60 0.71
N HIS A 216 -17.80 15.60 -0.16
CA HIS A 216 -18.80 16.67 -0.26
C HIS A 216 -20.05 16.27 -1.08
N LYS A 217 -20.24 14.97 -1.33
CA LYS A 217 -21.46 14.42 -1.91
C LYS A 217 -22.46 14.01 -0.83
#